data_AF-A0A382YGL2-F1
#
_entry.id   AF-A0A382YGL2-F1
#
_cell.length_a   1.000
_cell.length_b   1.000
_cell.length_c   1.000
_cell.angle_alpha   90.00
_cell.angle_beta   90.00
_cell.angle_gamma   90.00
#
_symmetry.space_group_name_H-M   'P 1'
#
loop_
_entity.id
_entity.type
_entity.pdbx_description
1 polymer ?
#
loop_
_entity_poly.entity_id
_entity_poly.type
_entity_poly.pdbx_seq_one_letter_code
_entity_poly.pdbx_strand_id
1 'polypeptide(L)'
;IPGDYWQELYVEVSEATHPPRGESSYSFSDKALSGWREKRLEILDEGDELHAFFRFDGSTCTNLGLPLLFEYRVDLCRQGEDNYRLLGFSCEPHPDDTGHTGMCAYLQDAGAIMEKIRVPPALPDSSLAKVLEWNPPVSPAGCLCAQSSRDHKWRIVLQTLHYSLLSES
;
A
#
# COMPACT_ATOMS: atom_id res chain seq x y z
N ILE A 1 -26.20 -0.84 7.71
CA ILE A 1 -25.09 -0.30 6.90
C ILE A 1 -23.83 -0.51 7.73
N PRO A 2 -22.90 -1.38 7.33
CA PRO A 2 -21.61 -1.50 8.02
C PRO A 2 -20.92 -0.13 7.99
N GLY A 3 -20.31 0.27 9.11
CA GLY A 3 -19.56 1.53 9.17
C GLY A 3 -18.45 1.55 8.12
N ASP A 4 -18.22 2.70 7.52
CA ASP A 4 -17.17 2.91 6.53
C ASP A 4 -15.81 2.88 7.25
N TYR A 5 -15.25 1.67 7.41
CA TYR A 5 -14.03 1.34 8.17
C TYR A 5 -12.83 2.26 7.84
N TRP A 6 -12.83 2.81 6.62
CA TRP A 6 -11.87 3.82 6.19
C TRP A 6 -11.95 5.11 6.98
N GLN A 7 -13.14 5.59 7.36
CA GLN A 7 -13.29 6.81 8.16
C GLN A 7 -12.70 6.64 9.56
N GLU A 8 -12.91 5.49 10.20
CA GLU A 8 -12.35 5.21 11.53
C GLU A 8 -10.81 5.16 11.49
N LEU A 9 -10.22 4.49 10.49
CA LEU A 9 -8.76 4.49 10.30
C LEU A 9 -8.19 5.87 9.94
N TYR A 10 -8.88 6.66 9.11
CA TYR A 10 -8.42 8.01 8.76
C TYR A 10 -8.50 8.99 9.95
N VAL A 11 -9.48 8.82 10.85
CA VAL A 11 -9.53 9.56 12.12
C VAL A 11 -8.33 9.20 13.00
N GLU A 12 -8.06 7.90 13.23
CA GLU A 12 -6.90 7.46 14.04
C GLU A 12 -5.55 7.99 13.51
N VAL A 13 -5.38 8.06 12.19
CA VAL A 13 -4.15 8.63 11.57
C VAL A 13 -4.08 10.17 11.73
N SER A 14 -5.22 10.86 11.82
CA SER A 14 -5.27 12.32 11.95
C SER A 14 -5.03 12.83 13.38
N GLU A 15 -5.33 12.01 14.40
CA GLU A 15 -5.24 12.40 15.81
C GLU A 15 -3.89 12.07 16.48
N ALA A 16 -2.97 11.43 15.75
CA ALA A 16 -1.67 10.94 16.26
C ALA A 16 -0.60 12.04 16.48
N THR A 17 -0.84 12.96 17.42
CA THR A 17 0.22 13.78 18.01
C THR A 17 1.13 12.95 18.94
N HIS A 18 2.44 12.95 18.64
CA HIS A 18 3.57 12.26 19.30
C HIS A 18 3.82 12.66 20.78
N PRO A 19 4.76 12.03 21.55
CA PRO A 19 5.51 10.75 21.41
C PRO A 19 5.27 9.88 22.70
N PRO A 20 6.19 9.15 23.40
CA PRO A 20 7.55 8.61 23.10
C PRO A 20 7.87 7.15 23.55
N ARG A 21 8.94 6.58 22.97
CA ARG A 21 9.77 5.40 23.39
C ARG A 21 9.09 4.04 23.69
N GLY A 22 9.54 2.92 23.11
CA GLY A 22 10.53 2.73 22.05
C GLY A 22 9.89 2.85 20.66
N GLU A 23 10.39 3.76 19.84
CA GLU A 23 9.70 4.16 18.61
C GLU A 23 9.87 3.10 17.52
N SER A 24 8.77 2.40 17.20
CA SER A 24 8.70 1.66 15.95
C SER A 24 8.77 2.67 14.80
N SER A 25 9.72 2.50 13.88
CA SER A 25 9.99 3.48 12.80
C SER A 25 8.90 3.49 11.71
N TYR A 26 7.74 2.92 12.00
CA TYR A 26 6.57 2.91 11.13
C TYR A 26 5.84 4.24 11.16
N SER A 27 5.10 4.48 10.09
CA SER A 27 4.30 5.70 9.88
C SER A 27 2.81 5.47 10.11
N PHE A 28 2.47 4.25 10.54
CA PHE A 28 1.14 3.74 10.83
C PHE A 28 1.23 2.97 12.15
N SER A 29 0.13 2.88 12.90
CA SER A 29 0.12 2.15 14.18
C SER A 29 0.23 0.65 13.97
N ASP A 30 0.80 -0.06 14.95
CA ASP A 30 0.89 -1.53 14.96
C ASP A 30 -0.49 -2.18 14.74
N LYS A 31 -1.56 -1.59 15.30
CA LYS A 31 -2.96 -1.99 15.08
C LYS A 31 -3.37 -1.91 13.59
N ALA A 32 -2.99 -0.86 12.89
CA ALA A 32 -3.27 -0.72 11.46
C ALA A 32 -2.44 -1.72 10.63
N LEU A 33 -1.14 -1.86 10.94
CA LEU A 33 -0.23 -2.78 10.24
C LEU A 33 -0.64 -4.26 10.42
N SER A 34 -0.93 -4.69 11.65
CA SER A 34 -1.50 -6.01 11.95
C SER A 34 -2.83 -6.21 11.22
N GLY A 35 -3.75 -5.25 11.32
CA GLY A 35 -5.06 -5.35 10.66
C GLY A 35 -4.99 -5.39 9.13
N TRP A 36 -3.98 -4.76 8.51
CA TRP A 36 -3.73 -4.85 7.07
C TRP A 36 -3.01 -6.15 6.70
N ARG A 37 -2.02 -6.61 7.48
CA ARG A 37 -1.36 -7.91 7.31
C ARG A 37 -2.39 -9.05 7.26
N GLU A 38 -3.26 -9.13 8.27
CA GLU A 38 -4.27 -10.19 8.39
C GLU A 38 -5.33 -10.20 7.28
N LYS A 39 -5.69 -9.02 6.74
CA LYS A 39 -6.89 -8.86 5.89
C LYS A 39 -6.58 -8.53 4.43
N ARG A 40 -5.36 -8.10 4.14
CA ARG A 40 -4.99 -7.50 2.84
C ARG A 40 -3.73 -8.10 2.23
N LEU A 41 -2.81 -8.61 3.04
CA LEU A 41 -1.53 -9.12 2.59
C LEU A 41 -1.55 -10.65 2.50
N GLU A 42 -1.24 -11.17 1.32
CA GLU A 42 -0.94 -12.58 1.08
C GLU A 42 0.52 -12.67 0.64
N ILE A 43 1.27 -13.64 1.16
CA ILE A 43 2.67 -13.89 0.78
C ILE A 43 2.80 -15.33 0.35
N LEU A 44 3.22 -15.53 -0.90
CA LEU A 44 3.65 -16.82 -1.41
C LEU A 44 5.17 -16.92 -1.20
N ASP A 45 5.60 -17.95 -0.48
CA ASP A 45 7.01 -18.24 -0.22
C ASP A 45 7.43 -19.45 -1.07
N GLU A 46 8.36 -19.22 -2.01
CA GLU A 46 8.95 -20.22 -2.88
C GLU A 46 10.44 -20.45 -2.51
N GLY A 47 10.79 -20.23 -1.24
CA GLY A 47 12.11 -20.44 -0.64
C GLY A 47 12.93 -19.15 -0.56
N ASP A 48 13.79 -18.94 -1.57
CA ASP A 48 14.58 -17.71 -1.70
C ASP A 48 13.83 -16.61 -2.48
N GLU A 49 12.73 -16.95 -3.16
CA GLU A 49 11.85 -16.01 -3.87
C GLU A 49 10.50 -15.90 -3.13
N LEU A 50 10.00 -14.69 -2.97
CA LEU A 50 8.73 -14.40 -2.31
C LEU A 50 7.89 -13.45 -3.16
N HIS A 51 6.59 -13.74 -3.29
CA HIS A 51 5.62 -12.88 -3.97
C HIS A 51 4.58 -12.38 -2.97
N ALA A 52 4.59 -11.07 -2.71
CA ALA A 52 3.65 -10.42 -1.80
C ALA A 52 2.53 -9.73 -2.59
N PHE A 53 1.28 -10.05 -2.28
CA PHE A 53 0.06 -9.51 -2.89
C PHE A 53 -0.70 -8.71 -1.82
N PHE A 54 -0.88 -7.41 -2.04
CA PHE A 54 -1.63 -6.54 -1.15
C PHE A 54 -2.90 -6.01 -1.83
N ARG A 55 -4.07 -6.35 -1.28
CA ARG A 55 -5.38 -5.88 -1.74
C ARG A 55 -5.77 -4.56 -1.08
N PHE A 56 -5.85 -3.50 -1.88
CA PHE A 56 -6.34 -2.20 -1.47
C PHE A 56 -7.79 -2.01 -1.92
N ASP A 57 -8.71 -1.80 -0.97
CA ASP A 57 -10.05 -1.28 -1.29
C ASP A 57 -10.04 0.25 -1.13
N GLY A 58 -10.80 0.93 -1.97
CA GLY A 58 -11.04 2.36 -1.87
C GLY A 58 -12.35 2.74 -2.55
N SER A 59 -12.50 4.02 -2.88
CA SER A 59 -13.66 4.50 -3.62
C SER A 59 -13.30 5.64 -4.58
N THR A 60 -14.10 5.81 -5.64
CA THR A 60 -13.92 6.91 -6.58
C THR A 60 -14.23 8.25 -5.93
N CYS A 61 -13.26 9.18 -5.97
CA CYS A 61 -13.39 10.52 -5.40
C CYS A 61 -14.54 11.35 -6.02
N THR A 62 -14.97 11.01 -7.24
CA THR A 62 -16.17 11.52 -7.92
C THR A 62 -16.94 10.33 -8.50
N ASN A 63 -18.25 10.48 -8.75
CA ASN A 63 -19.18 9.40 -9.14
C ASN A 63 -19.65 8.50 -7.98
N LEU A 64 -20.23 9.11 -6.92
CA LEU A 64 -20.95 8.43 -5.84
C LEU A 64 -20.13 7.40 -5.02
N GLY A 65 -18.79 7.42 -5.10
CA GLY A 65 -17.94 6.52 -4.34
C GLY A 65 -18.03 5.06 -4.80
N LEU A 66 -17.98 4.81 -6.12
CA LEU A 66 -17.88 3.44 -6.64
C LEU A 66 -16.69 2.72 -5.98
N PRO A 67 -16.85 1.47 -5.51
CA PRO A 67 -15.76 0.70 -4.93
C PRO A 67 -14.59 0.57 -5.91
N LEU A 68 -13.37 0.76 -5.42
CA LEU A 68 -12.13 0.50 -6.13
C LEU A 68 -11.41 -0.66 -5.48
N LEU A 69 -11.02 -1.67 -6.25
CA LEU A 69 -10.19 -2.78 -5.80
C LEU A 69 -8.90 -2.78 -6.62
N PHE A 70 -7.75 -2.58 -5.98
CA PHE A 70 -6.43 -2.63 -6.61
C PHE A 70 -5.55 -3.67 -5.93
N GLU A 71 -4.80 -4.41 -6.75
CA GLU A 71 -3.82 -5.37 -6.29
C GLU A 71 -2.41 -4.81 -6.51
N TYR A 72 -1.67 -4.68 -5.42
CA TYR A 72 -0.26 -4.33 -5.43
C TYR A 72 0.54 -5.62 -5.29
N ARG A 73 1.54 -5.82 -6.15
CA ARG A 73 2.46 -6.94 -6.08
C ARG A 73 3.86 -6.42 -5.79
N VAL A 74 4.58 -7.12 -4.93
CA VAL A 74 5.99 -6.91 -4.65
C VAL A 74 6.69 -8.25 -4.74
N ASP A 75 7.66 -8.35 -5.65
CA ASP A 75 8.52 -9.51 -5.78
C ASP A 75 9.77 -9.28 -4.93
N LEU A 76 10.17 -10.26 -4.13
CA LEU A 76 11.32 -10.17 -3.23
C LEU A 76 12.21 -11.41 -3.37
N CYS A 77 13.49 -11.23 -3.04
CA CYS A 77 14.41 -12.32 -2.79
C CYS A 77 15.00 -12.24 -1.38
N ARG A 78 15.00 -13.38 -0.68
CA ARG A 78 15.62 -13.59 0.63
C ARG A 78 17.14 -13.51 0.50
N GLN A 79 17.81 -12.85 1.44
CA GLN A 79 19.26 -12.58 1.41
C GLN A 79 19.89 -12.88 2.79
N GLY A 80 19.55 -14.05 3.32
CA GLY A 80 19.89 -14.49 4.68
C GLY A 80 18.71 -14.41 5.64
N GLU A 81 19.00 -14.49 6.94
CA GLU A 81 18.03 -14.20 8.01
C GLU A 81 17.68 -12.71 7.99
N ASP A 82 16.38 -12.39 8.12
CA ASP A 82 15.82 -11.05 8.27
C ASP A 82 16.31 -9.98 7.26
N ASN A 83 16.65 -10.42 6.05
CA ASN A 83 17.09 -9.55 4.96
C ASN A 83 16.42 -9.94 3.65
N TYR A 84 15.76 -8.96 3.02
CA TYR A 84 15.01 -9.14 1.79
C TYR A 84 15.34 -8.03 0.79
N ARG A 85 15.56 -8.40 -0.46
CA ARG A 85 15.77 -7.49 -1.58
C ARG A 85 14.51 -7.43 -2.45
N LEU A 86 14.01 -6.23 -2.67
CA LEU A 86 12.92 -5.91 -3.58
C LEU A 86 13.40 -6.06 -5.03
N LEU A 87 12.70 -6.87 -5.81
CA LEU A 87 13.01 -7.18 -7.21
C LEU A 87 12.04 -6.52 -8.19
N GLY A 88 10.76 -6.50 -7.85
CA GLY A 88 9.68 -6.08 -8.76
C GLY A 88 8.52 -5.42 -8.01
N PHE A 89 7.79 -4.56 -8.73
CA PHE A 89 6.59 -3.90 -8.25
C PHE A 89 5.56 -3.84 -9.39
N SER A 90 4.30 -4.13 -9.10
CA SER A 90 3.20 -3.82 -10.01
C SER A 90 1.97 -3.34 -9.24
N CYS A 91 1.14 -2.50 -9.86
CA CYS A 91 -0.16 -2.12 -9.35
C CYS A 91 -1.16 -2.15 -10.51
N GLU A 92 -2.21 -2.95 -10.36
CA GLU A 92 -3.27 -3.13 -11.36
C GLU A 92 -4.64 -3.15 -10.66
N PRO A 93 -5.75 -2.87 -11.36
CA PRO A 93 -7.08 -3.16 -10.84
C PRO A 93 -7.19 -4.67 -10.61
N HIS A 94 -7.83 -5.07 -9.51
CA HIS A 94 -8.14 -6.49 -9.28
C HIS A 94 -9.05 -7.00 -10.42
N PRO A 95 -9.02 -8.29 -10.82
CA PRO A 95 -9.86 -8.80 -11.91
C PRO A 95 -11.37 -8.55 -11.74
N ASP A 96 -11.84 -8.47 -10.49
CA ASP A 96 -13.22 -8.16 -10.13
C ASP A 96 -13.52 -6.64 -10.04
N ASP A 97 -12.52 -5.78 -10.24
CA ASP A 97 -12.71 -4.34 -10.18
C ASP A 97 -13.34 -3.79 -11.46
N THR A 98 -14.43 -3.06 -11.28
CA THR A 98 -15.05 -2.25 -12.34
C THR A 98 -15.02 -0.76 -12.04
N GLY A 99 -14.75 -0.36 -10.78
CA GLY A 99 -14.80 1.04 -10.36
C GLY A 99 -13.68 1.90 -10.93
N HIS A 100 -12.52 1.34 -11.26
CA HIS A 100 -11.42 2.09 -11.89
C HIS A 100 -11.87 2.76 -13.19
N THR A 101 -12.76 2.10 -13.96
CA THR A 101 -13.33 2.65 -15.19
C THR A 101 -14.18 3.90 -14.94
N GLY A 102 -14.73 4.04 -13.74
CA GLY A 102 -15.49 5.20 -13.27
C GLY A 102 -14.62 6.31 -12.65
N MET A 103 -13.30 6.16 -12.56
CA MET A 103 -12.42 7.23 -12.10
C MET A 103 -12.40 8.39 -13.11
N CYS A 104 -12.46 9.63 -12.64
CA CYS A 104 -12.41 10.82 -13.51
C CYS A 104 -11.17 10.86 -14.42
N ALA A 105 -10.01 10.43 -13.93
CA ALA A 105 -8.79 10.34 -14.72
C ALA A 105 -8.85 9.24 -15.79
N TYR A 106 -9.56 8.13 -15.55
CA TYR A 106 -9.76 7.07 -16.53
C TYR A 106 -10.74 7.48 -17.63
N LEU A 107 -11.81 8.19 -17.26
CA LEU A 107 -12.76 8.78 -18.20
C LEU A 107 -12.14 9.90 -19.07
N GLN A 108 -11.06 10.53 -18.60
CA GLN A 108 -10.28 11.51 -19.38
C GLN A 108 -9.27 10.83 -20.31
N ASP A 109 -8.43 9.93 -19.78
CA ASP A 109 -7.45 9.16 -20.54
C ASP A 109 -7.10 7.86 -19.79
N ALA A 110 -7.76 6.77 -20.19
CA ALA A 110 -7.56 5.44 -19.64
C ALA A 110 -6.12 4.94 -19.77
N GLY A 111 -5.46 5.21 -20.91
CA GLY A 111 -4.07 4.79 -21.14
C GLY A 111 -3.13 5.51 -20.18
N ALA A 112 -3.19 6.83 -20.18
CA ALA A 112 -2.29 7.66 -19.38
C ALA A 112 -2.50 7.52 -17.86
N ILE A 113 -3.70 7.19 -17.36
CA ILE A 113 -3.86 6.89 -15.93
C ILE A 113 -3.31 5.50 -15.58
N MET A 114 -3.52 4.48 -16.42
CA MET A 114 -3.02 3.13 -16.13
C MET A 114 -1.50 3.05 -16.20
N GLU A 115 -0.87 3.76 -17.15
CA GLU A 115 0.60 3.94 -17.16
C GLU A 115 1.10 4.60 -15.86
N LYS A 116 0.44 5.65 -15.37
CA LYS A 116 0.80 6.33 -14.11
C LYS A 116 0.64 5.46 -12.87
N ILE A 117 -0.34 4.55 -12.85
CA ILE A 117 -0.57 3.61 -11.75
C ILE A 117 0.53 2.53 -11.70
N ARG A 118 0.99 2.07 -12.86
CA ARG A 118 2.07 1.09 -13.00
C ARG A 118 3.46 1.60 -12.61
N VAL A 119 3.64 2.92 -12.44
CA VAL A 119 4.93 3.48 -12.03
C VAL A 119 5.30 2.97 -10.62
N PRO A 120 6.46 2.30 -10.45
CA PRO A 120 6.90 1.79 -9.16
C PRO A 120 7.23 2.94 -8.18
N PRO A 121 7.24 2.68 -6.86
CA PRO A 121 7.64 3.67 -5.88
C PRO A 121 9.13 4.04 -6.05
N ALA A 122 9.43 5.34 -5.98
CA ALA A 122 10.80 5.85 -6.06
C ALA A 122 11.53 5.67 -4.71
N LEU A 123 11.92 4.43 -4.42
CA LEU A 123 12.67 4.05 -3.23
C LEU A 123 14.16 4.46 -3.34
N PRO A 124 14.83 4.78 -2.20
CA PRO A 124 16.25 5.14 -2.20
C PRO A 124 17.19 3.94 -2.42
N ASP A 125 16.72 2.72 -2.15
CA ASP A 125 17.46 1.46 -2.27
C ASP A 125 16.48 0.28 -2.46
N SER A 126 17.01 -0.87 -2.87
CA SER A 126 16.27 -2.13 -3.05
C SER A 126 16.12 -3.00 -1.78
N SER A 127 16.71 -2.64 -0.64
CA SER A 127 16.47 -3.38 0.62
C SER A 127 15.08 -3.11 1.18
N LEU A 128 14.37 -4.16 1.63
CA LEU A 128 13.10 -4.01 2.34
C LEU A 128 13.27 -3.15 3.61
N ALA A 129 14.38 -3.28 4.35
CA ALA A 129 14.65 -2.49 5.56
C ALA A 129 14.66 -0.96 5.30
N LYS A 130 14.97 -0.55 4.07
CA LYS A 130 15.03 0.87 3.67
C LYS A 130 13.67 1.51 3.40
N VAL A 131 12.57 0.75 3.40
CA VAL A 131 11.22 1.32 3.22
C VAL A 131 10.76 2.18 4.40
N LEU A 132 11.38 2.05 5.57
CA LEU A 132 11.10 2.89 6.74
C LEU A 132 11.72 4.30 6.62
N GLU A 133 12.82 4.42 5.86
CA GLU A 133 13.45 5.71 5.52
C GLU A 133 12.71 6.45 4.40
N TRP A 134 11.87 5.75 3.63
CA TRP A 134 11.08 6.35 2.56
C TRP A 134 9.83 7.06 3.10
N ASN A 135 9.87 8.40 3.07
CA ASN A 135 8.86 9.27 3.66
C ASN A 135 8.12 10.13 2.61
N PRO A 136 7.28 9.55 1.73
CA PRO A 136 6.50 10.32 0.76
C PRO A 136 5.38 11.13 1.44
N PRO A 137 4.87 12.21 0.82
CA PRO A 137 3.77 13.00 1.37
C PRO A 137 2.52 12.15 1.68
N VAL A 138 1.93 12.39 2.85
CA VAL A 138 0.67 11.73 3.25
C VAL A 138 -0.47 12.20 2.34
N SER A 139 -1.28 11.26 1.85
CA SER A 139 -2.42 11.54 0.97
C SER A 139 -3.55 10.54 1.20
N PRO A 140 -4.52 10.83 2.10
CA PRO A 140 -5.60 9.92 2.47
C PRO A 140 -6.71 9.80 1.40
N ALA A 141 -6.48 10.27 0.17
CA ALA A 141 -7.46 10.18 -0.90
C ALA A 141 -7.61 8.73 -1.38
N GLY A 142 -8.85 8.22 -1.46
CA GLY A 142 -9.12 6.86 -1.93
C GLY A 142 -8.67 6.59 -3.38
N CYS A 143 -8.76 7.61 -4.25
CA CYS A 143 -8.37 7.50 -5.65
C CYS A 143 -6.84 7.52 -5.89
N LEU A 144 -6.42 7.13 -7.11
CA LEU A 144 -5.01 6.96 -7.51
C LEU A 144 -4.46 8.07 -8.43
N CYS A 145 -5.22 9.15 -8.62
CA CYS A 145 -4.94 10.15 -9.66
C CYS A 145 -3.65 10.94 -9.43
N ALA A 146 -3.40 11.38 -8.20
CA ALA A 146 -2.19 12.13 -7.83
C ALA A 146 -1.02 11.22 -7.46
N GLN A 147 0.22 11.67 -7.71
CA GLN A 147 1.43 10.91 -7.37
C GLN A 147 1.51 10.64 -5.86
N SER A 148 1.26 11.64 -5.02
CA SER A 148 1.23 11.48 -3.56
C SER A 148 0.20 10.44 -3.09
N SER A 149 -0.94 10.32 -3.77
CA SER A 149 -1.96 9.31 -3.47
C SER A 149 -1.55 7.89 -3.87
N ARG A 150 -0.62 7.73 -4.83
CA ARG A 150 0.02 6.45 -5.17
C ARG A 150 1.16 6.15 -4.21
N ASP A 151 2.04 7.11 -3.96
CA ASP A 151 3.17 6.95 -3.03
C ASP A 151 2.70 6.61 -1.61
N HIS A 152 1.63 7.26 -1.14
CA HIS A 152 1.04 6.97 0.18
C HIS A 152 0.51 5.53 0.27
N LYS A 153 -0.09 5.00 -0.79
CA LYS A 153 -0.57 3.60 -0.83
C LYS A 153 0.59 2.61 -0.94
N TRP A 154 1.60 2.91 -1.75
CA TRP A 154 2.86 2.15 -1.74
C TRP A 154 3.53 2.14 -0.37
N ARG A 155 3.46 3.24 0.40
CA ARG A 155 3.98 3.30 1.78
C ARG A 155 3.22 2.35 2.71
N ILE A 156 1.89 2.29 2.58
CA ILE A 156 1.05 1.31 3.31
C ILE A 156 1.49 -0.13 2.97
N VAL A 157 1.57 -0.46 1.67
CA VAL A 157 1.96 -1.80 1.19
C VAL A 157 3.32 -2.21 1.74
N LEU A 158 4.34 -1.36 1.56
CA LEU A 158 5.72 -1.67 1.91
C LEU A 158 5.95 -1.72 3.42
N GLN A 159 5.31 -0.84 4.20
CA GLN A 159 5.42 -0.90 5.66
C GLN A 159 4.65 -2.09 6.26
N THR A 160 3.51 -2.48 5.67
CA THR A 160 2.81 -3.72 6.09
C THR A 160 3.64 -4.96 5.76
N LEU A 161 4.28 -4.99 4.58
CA LEU A 161 5.15 -6.09 4.17
C LEU A 161 6.39 -6.19 5.07
N HIS A 162 7.05 -5.07 5.36
CA HIS A 162 8.16 -5.02 6.32
C HIS A 162 7.70 -5.51 7.71
N TYR A 163 6.57 -5.02 8.21
CA TYR A 163 6.01 -5.45 9.49
C TYR A 163 5.75 -6.97 9.53
N SER A 164 5.18 -7.53 8.46
CA SER A 164 4.89 -8.96 8.37
C SER A 164 6.11 -9.87 8.23
N LEU A 165 7.26 -9.36 7.78
CA LEU A 165 8.46 -10.16 7.52
C LEU A 165 9.62 -9.91 8.50
N LEU A 166 9.59 -8.80 9.26
CA LEU A 166 10.74 -8.30 10.05
C LEU A 166 10.36 -7.71 11.43
N SER A 167 9.10 -7.77 11.86
CA SER A 167 8.69 -7.28 13.20
C SER A 167 8.02 -8.32 14.09
N GLU A 168 7.83 -9.53 13.60
CA GLU A 168 7.50 -10.70 14.41
C GLU A 168 8.52 -11.83 14.14
N SER A 169 9.64 -11.75 14.87
CA SER A 169 10.58 -12.85 15.11
C SER A 169 10.63 -13.15 16.61
#